data_AF-A0A378CEG7-F1
#
_entry.id   AF-A0A378CEG7-F1
#
_cell.length_a   1.000
_cell.length_b   1.000
_cell.length_c   1.000
_cell.angle_alpha   90.00
_cell.angle_beta   90.00
_cell.angle_gamma   90.00
#
_symmetry.space_group_name_H-M   'P 1'
#
loop_
_entity.id
_entity.type
_entity.pdbx_description
1 polymer ?
#
loop_
_entity_poly.entity_id
_entity_poly.type
_entity_poly.pdbx_seq_one_letter_code
_entity_poly.pdbx_strand_id
1 'polypeptide(L)'
;MLHTISRQRATFIFIITLLCFIGLFSPVQGRAADLPDRAEVQSQLNTLNKQKELTPQDKLVQQDLTQTLETLDKIERIKSETAQLRQQVEQAPAKLRQAVESLNNLSDVPNDDATRKTLSTLSLRQLESRVTQTLDDLQNAQNDLATYNSQLVSLQTQPERVQNAMFNASQQLQQIRNRLNGTSVGDETLRPTQQVLLQAQQALLNAQIEQQRKSLEGNTILQDTLQKQRDYVTAWSNRLEHQLQLLQEAVNSKRLTLTEKTAQEAVTPDETARIQANPLVKQELDINHQLSEKLIQATENGNQLVQRNIQVKNWLDRALQSERDIKEQISVLRGSLLLSRILYQQQTDITVGG
;
A
#
# COMPACT_ATOMS: atom_id res chain seq x y z
N MET A 1 -20.27 -52.02 39.38
CA MET A 1 -21.08 -50.81 39.64
C MET A 1 -20.30 -49.49 39.66
N LEU A 2 -18.96 -49.46 39.53
CA LEU A 2 -18.19 -48.20 39.48
C LEU A 2 -18.10 -47.52 38.10
N HIS A 3 -18.33 -48.25 36.99
CA HIS A 3 -18.22 -47.68 35.64
C HIS A 3 -19.43 -46.86 35.17
N THR A 4 -20.61 -47.05 35.78
CA THR A 4 -21.82 -46.28 35.42
C THR A 4 -21.83 -44.89 36.06
N ILE A 5 -21.20 -44.74 37.24
CA ILE A 5 -21.17 -43.50 38.02
C ILE A 5 -20.18 -42.48 37.42
N SER A 6 -19.04 -42.92 36.86
CA SER A 6 -18.08 -41.98 36.22
C SER A 6 -18.59 -41.42 34.89
N ARG A 7 -19.37 -42.22 34.15
CA ARG A 7 -19.98 -41.83 32.87
C ARG A 7 -21.12 -40.83 33.04
N GLN A 8 -21.88 -40.93 34.14
CA GLN A 8 -22.90 -39.95 34.51
C GLN A 8 -22.30 -38.62 34.99
N ARG A 9 -21.14 -38.64 35.66
CA ARG A 9 -20.43 -37.41 36.05
C ARG A 9 -19.78 -36.69 34.86
N ALA A 10 -19.23 -37.44 33.90
CA ALA A 10 -18.65 -36.85 32.68
C ALA A 10 -19.73 -36.20 31.78
N THR A 11 -20.92 -36.80 31.68
CA THR A 11 -22.05 -36.22 30.92
C THR A 11 -22.65 -35.01 31.62
N PHE A 12 -22.73 -34.98 32.96
CA PHE A 12 -23.19 -33.81 33.71
C PHE A 12 -22.23 -32.61 33.58
N ILE A 13 -20.92 -32.85 33.60
CA ILE A 13 -19.91 -31.80 33.40
C ILE A 13 -19.98 -31.24 31.98
N PHE A 14 -20.18 -32.09 30.97
CA PHE A 14 -20.33 -31.67 29.57
C PHE A 14 -21.61 -30.85 29.33
N ILE A 15 -22.71 -31.17 30.03
CA ILE A 15 -23.97 -30.40 29.93
C ILE A 15 -23.83 -29.04 30.63
N ILE A 16 -23.10 -28.95 31.74
CA ILE A 16 -22.87 -27.67 32.45
C ILE A 16 -21.88 -26.78 31.67
N THR A 17 -20.85 -27.32 31.03
CA THR A 17 -19.96 -26.53 30.14
C THR A 17 -20.64 -26.12 28.83
N LEU A 18 -21.54 -26.94 28.29
CA LEU A 18 -22.37 -26.59 27.13
C LEU A 18 -23.42 -25.51 27.48
N LEU A 19 -24.04 -25.56 28.67
CA LEU A 19 -24.95 -24.51 29.14
C LEU A 19 -24.24 -23.18 29.45
N CYS A 20 -22.99 -23.21 29.94
CA CYS A 20 -22.18 -22.01 30.10
C CYS A 20 -21.73 -21.39 28.76
N PHE A 21 -21.66 -22.16 27.67
CA PHE A 21 -21.34 -21.62 26.35
C PHE A 21 -22.55 -21.01 25.64
N ILE A 22 -23.77 -21.48 25.94
CA ILE A 22 -25.02 -20.98 25.35
C ILE A 22 -25.55 -19.73 26.10
N GLY A 23 -25.18 -19.54 27.37
CA GLY A 23 -25.55 -18.38 28.18
C GLY A 23 -24.87 -17.04 27.81
N LEU A 24 -23.89 -17.04 26.90
CA LEU A 24 -23.21 -15.81 26.43
C LEU A 24 -23.78 -15.23 25.13
N PHE A 25 -24.81 -15.87 24.55
CA PHE A 25 -25.51 -15.38 23.35
C PHE A 25 -27.00 -15.14 23.64
N SER A 26 -27.31 -14.35 24.66
CA SER A 26 -28.58 -13.64 24.66
C SER A 26 -28.44 -12.45 23.71
N PRO A 27 -29.23 -12.35 22.61
CA PRO A 27 -29.44 -11.06 21.99
C PRO A 27 -30.24 -10.25 22.99
N VAL A 28 -29.56 -9.47 23.83
CA VAL A 28 -30.20 -8.29 24.40
C VAL A 28 -30.47 -7.39 23.20
N GLN A 29 -31.60 -7.60 22.54
CA GLN A 29 -32.29 -6.57 21.78
C GLN A 29 -32.78 -5.55 22.80
N GLY A 30 -31.84 -4.82 23.40
CA GLY A 30 -32.12 -3.46 23.79
C GLY A 30 -32.57 -2.80 22.50
N ARG A 31 -33.81 -2.31 22.47
CA ARG A 31 -34.21 -1.38 21.43
C ARG A 31 -33.07 -0.39 21.29
N ALA A 32 -32.50 -0.28 20.09
CA ALA A 32 -31.66 0.86 19.81
C ALA A 32 -32.49 2.06 20.23
N ALA A 33 -32.03 2.79 21.25
CA ALA A 33 -32.53 4.14 21.45
C ALA A 33 -32.30 4.80 20.09
N ASP A 34 -33.38 5.13 19.39
CA ASP A 34 -33.28 5.72 18.06
C ASP A 34 -32.44 6.98 18.25
N LEU A 35 -31.23 6.96 17.69
CA LEU A 35 -30.33 8.10 17.77
C LEU A 35 -31.07 9.26 17.11
N PRO A 36 -31.07 10.45 17.72
CA PRO A 36 -31.75 11.58 17.13
C PRO A 36 -31.13 11.87 15.76
N ASP A 37 -31.99 12.27 14.81
CA ASP A 37 -31.51 12.61 13.49
C ASP A 37 -30.65 13.87 13.54
N ARG A 38 -29.64 13.94 12.68
CA ARG A 38 -28.73 15.10 12.59
C ARG A 38 -29.52 16.40 12.39
N ALA A 39 -30.56 16.38 11.57
CA ALA A 39 -31.41 17.53 11.32
C ALA A 39 -32.17 17.99 12.58
N GLU A 40 -32.57 17.04 13.43
CA GLU A 40 -33.27 17.31 14.68
C GLU A 40 -32.34 17.99 15.69
N VAL A 41 -31.14 17.44 15.91
CA VAL A 41 -30.14 18.03 16.82
C VAL A 41 -29.70 19.42 16.34
N GLN A 42 -29.53 19.61 15.02
CA GLN A 42 -29.22 20.90 14.43
C GLN A 42 -30.37 21.92 14.63
N SER A 43 -31.62 21.48 14.51
CA SER A 43 -32.78 22.35 14.74
C SER A 43 -32.86 22.81 16.20
N GLN A 44 -32.59 21.92 17.15
CA GLN A 44 -32.52 22.25 18.58
C GLN A 44 -31.42 23.28 18.86
N LEU A 45 -30.23 23.09 18.28
CA LEU A 45 -29.10 24.02 18.40
C LEU A 45 -29.43 25.39 17.78
N ASN A 46 -30.05 25.41 16.60
CA ASN A 46 -30.48 26.65 15.94
C ASN A 46 -31.54 27.40 16.75
N THR A 47 -32.44 26.69 17.43
CA THR A 47 -33.47 27.29 18.29
C THR A 47 -32.85 27.91 19.53
N LEU A 48 -31.89 27.22 20.15
CA LEU A 48 -31.14 27.71 21.30
C LEU A 48 -30.32 28.97 20.95
N ASN A 49 -29.66 28.97 19.79
CA ASN A 49 -28.86 30.11 19.30
C ASN A 49 -29.68 31.36 18.95
N LYS A 50 -31.01 31.25 18.77
CA LYS A 50 -31.89 32.40 18.51
C LYS A 50 -32.23 33.19 19.78
N GLN A 51 -31.93 32.67 20.96
CA GLN A 51 -32.16 33.36 22.23
C GLN A 51 -31.14 34.49 22.42
N LYS A 52 -31.60 35.68 22.86
CA LYS A 52 -30.74 36.88 23.02
C LYS A 52 -29.73 36.76 24.16
N GLU A 53 -30.02 35.97 25.20
CA GLU A 53 -29.13 35.69 26.31
C GLU A 53 -29.21 34.21 26.67
N LEU A 54 -28.06 33.54 26.74
CA LEU A 54 -27.93 32.13 27.11
C LEU A 54 -27.55 32.03 28.59
N THR A 55 -28.34 31.30 29.37
CA THR A 55 -27.98 30.99 30.76
C THR A 55 -26.75 30.05 30.81
N PRO A 56 -26.06 29.92 31.96
CA PRO A 56 -24.99 28.94 32.11
C PRO A 56 -25.42 27.50 31.76
N GLN A 57 -26.68 27.15 32.04
CA GLN A 57 -27.27 25.86 31.68
C GLN A 57 -27.47 25.73 30.18
N ASP A 58 -27.94 26.79 29.51
CA ASP A 58 -28.12 26.77 28.05
C ASP A 58 -26.78 26.62 27.33
N LYS A 59 -25.70 27.22 27.84
CA LYS A 59 -24.35 27.01 27.28
C LYS A 59 -23.90 25.54 27.36
N LEU A 60 -24.22 24.85 28.44
CA LEU A 60 -23.94 23.42 28.60
C LEU A 60 -24.78 22.58 27.63
N VAL A 61 -26.06 22.91 27.45
CA VAL A 61 -26.94 22.28 26.46
C VAL A 61 -26.41 22.51 25.04
N GLN A 62 -25.98 23.74 24.72
CA GLN A 62 -25.38 24.09 23.43
C GLN A 62 -24.14 23.24 23.14
N GLN A 63 -23.27 23.07 24.15
CA GLN A 63 -22.08 22.25 24.04
C GLN A 63 -22.43 20.77 23.82
N ASP A 64 -23.36 20.22 24.60
CA ASP A 64 -23.80 18.82 24.47
C ASP A 64 -24.35 18.54 23.06
N LEU A 65 -25.20 19.44 22.53
CA LEU A 65 -25.77 19.33 21.18
C LEU A 65 -24.71 19.45 20.08
N THR A 66 -23.75 20.37 20.24
CA THR A 66 -22.64 20.52 19.29
C THR A 66 -21.78 19.26 19.23
N GLN A 67 -21.41 18.71 20.40
CA GLN A 67 -20.64 17.48 20.48
C GLN A 67 -21.43 16.26 19.97
N THR A 68 -22.76 16.27 20.15
CA THR A 68 -23.64 15.22 19.61
C THR A 68 -23.59 15.23 18.08
N LEU A 69 -23.71 16.39 17.44
CA LEU A 69 -23.59 16.52 15.98
C LEU A 69 -22.23 16.02 15.46
N GLU A 70 -21.12 16.44 16.09
CA GLU A 70 -19.79 15.96 15.71
C GLU A 70 -19.66 14.43 15.85
N THR A 71 -20.32 13.86 16.86
CA THR A 71 -20.32 12.42 17.10
C THR A 71 -21.14 11.68 16.03
N LEU A 72 -22.29 12.22 15.64
CA LEU A 72 -23.11 11.70 14.55
C LEU A 72 -22.35 11.74 13.21
N ASP A 73 -21.67 12.85 12.89
CA ASP A 73 -20.84 12.98 11.68
C ASP A 73 -19.71 11.93 11.67
N LYS A 74 -19.07 11.67 12.82
CA LYS A 74 -18.06 10.60 12.96
C LYS A 74 -18.65 9.20 12.74
N ILE A 75 -19.87 8.94 13.24
CA ILE A 75 -20.55 7.65 13.02
C ILE A 75 -20.77 7.41 11.52
N GLU A 76 -21.26 8.41 10.79
CA GLU A 76 -21.49 8.30 9.35
C GLU A 76 -20.19 8.04 8.59
N ARG A 77 -19.12 8.77 8.93
CA ARG A 77 -17.80 8.55 8.34
C ARG A 77 -17.31 7.11 8.55
N ILE A 78 -17.39 6.59 9.77
CA ILE A 78 -16.95 5.22 10.09
C ILE A 78 -17.80 4.18 9.37
N LYS A 79 -19.12 4.41 9.24
CA LYS A 79 -19.98 3.53 8.44
C LYS A 79 -19.57 3.51 6.96
N SER A 80 -19.25 4.67 6.39
CA SER A 80 -18.75 4.79 5.01
C SER A 80 -17.40 4.06 4.84
N GLU A 81 -16.44 4.30 5.73
CA GLU A 81 -15.13 3.61 5.72
C GLU A 81 -15.30 2.09 5.86
N THR A 82 -16.24 1.63 6.69
CA THR A 82 -16.57 0.20 6.85
C THR A 82 -17.15 -0.39 5.56
N ALA A 83 -18.00 0.35 4.85
CA ALA A 83 -18.55 -0.09 3.56
C ALA A 83 -17.45 -0.21 2.49
N GLN A 84 -16.53 0.76 2.43
CA GLN A 84 -15.38 0.71 1.53
C GLN A 84 -14.46 -0.47 1.84
N LEU A 85 -14.17 -0.72 3.12
CA LEU A 85 -13.40 -1.89 3.55
C LEU A 85 -14.05 -3.20 3.10
N ARG A 86 -15.37 -3.34 3.27
CA ARG A 86 -16.11 -4.53 2.81
C ARG A 86 -15.97 -4.73 1.31
N GLN A 87 -16.10 -3.65 0.54
CA GLN A 87 -15.92 -3.68 -0.92
C GLN A 87 -14.49 -4.11 -1.32
N GLN A 88 -13.47 -3.62 -0.60
CA GLN A 88 -12.08 -4.04 -0.85
C GLN A 88 -11.88 -5.54 -0.57
N VAL A 89 -12.43 -6.04 0.53
CA VAL A 89 -12.37 -7.46 0.91
C VAL A 89 -13.10 -8.32 -0.12
N GLU A 90 -14.25 -7.87 -0.63
CA GLU A 90 -15.02 -8.59 -1.67
C GLU A 90 -14.27 -8.65 -3.01
N GLN A 91 -13.51 -7.60 -3.35
CA GLN A 91 -12.69 -7.56 -4.57
C GLN A 91 -11.37 -8.34 -4.45
N ALA A 92 -10.90 -8.59 -3.22
CA ALA A 92 -9.59 -9.20 -2.96
C ALA A 92 -9.42 -10.57 -3.67
N PRO A 93 -10.38 -11.52 -3.64
CA PRO A 93 -10.24 -12.79 -4.36
C PRO A 93 -10.11 -12.67 -5.89
N ALA A 94 -10.71 -11.64 -6.49
CA ALA A 94 -10.57 -11.39 -7.93
C ALA A 94 -9.18 -10.84 -8.26
N LYS A 95 -8.69 -9.88 -7.47
CA LYS A 95 -7.33 -9.33 -7.60
C LYS A 95 -6.26 -10.39 -7.34
N LEU A 96 -6.48 -11.28 -6.38
CA LEU A 96 -5.60 -12.42 -6.09
C LEU A 96 -5.47 -13.33 -7.32
N ARG A 97 -6.60 -13.72 -7.92
CA ARG A 97 -6.61 -14.54 -9.14
C ARG A 97 -5.88 -13.85 -10.29
N GLN A 98 -6.16 -12.57 -10.51
CA GLN A 98 -5.48 -11.78 -11.54
C GLN A 98 -3.95 -11.74 -11.30
N ALA A 99 -3.50 -11.54 -10.07
CA ALA A 99 -2.07 -11.53 -9.74
C ALA A 99 -1.42 -12.90 -9.99
N VAL A 100 -2.09 -14.00 -9.63
CA VAL A 100 -1.61 -15.37 -9.88
C VAL A 100 -1.54 -15.67 -11.38
N GLU A 101 -2.59 -15.35 -12.14
CA GLU A 101 -2.61 -15.52 -13.59
C GLU A 101 -1.50 -14.71 -14.27
N SER A 102 -1.33 -13.46 -13.86
CA SER A 102 -0.28 -12.58 -14.42
C SER A 102 1.13 -13.10 -14.08
N LEU A 103 1.34 -13.65 -12.88
CA LEU A 103 2.59 -14.27 -12.48
C LEU A 103 2.87 -15.57 -13.27
N ASN A 104 1.85 -16.39 -13.49
CA ASN A 104 1.96 -17.60 -14.30
C ASN A 104 2.32 -17.27 -15.75
N ASN A 105 1.72 -16.22 -16.32
CA ASN A 105 2.05 -15.75 -17.67
C ASN A 105 3.50 -15.21 -17.78
N LEU A 106 4.08 -14.72 -16.68
CA LEU A 106 5.48 -14.29 -16.63
C LEU A 106 6.48 -15.44 -16.46
N SER A 107 6.01 -16.65 -16.15
CA SER A 107 6.87 -17.80 -15.87
C SER A 107 7.48 -18.43 -17.14
N ASP A 108 7.01 -18.03 -18.33
CA ASP A 108 7.62 -18.46 -19.59
C ASP A 108 9.05 -17.91 -19.72
N VAL A 109 9.99 -18.83 -19.95
CA VAL A 109 11.41 -18.48 -20.11
C VAL A 109 11.57 -17.53 -21.30
N PRO A 110 12.18 -16.35 -21.11
CA PRO A 110 12.46 -15.42 -22.20
C PRO A 110 13.27 -16.08 -23.32
N ASN A 111 12.75 -16.04 -24.55
CA ASN A 111 13.57 -16.33 -25.73
C ASN A 111 14.33 -15.06 -26.13
N ASP A 112 15.50 -14.88 -25.53
CA ASP A 112 16.34 -13.71 -25.76
C ASP A 112 16.78 -13.60 -27.21
N ASP A 113 17.04 -14.70 -27.92
CA ASP A 113 17.46 -14.67 -29.32
C ASP A 113 16.34 -14.20 -30.25
N ALA A 114 15.11 -14.66 -30.04
CA ALA A 114 13.95 -14.16 -30.76
C ALA A 114 13.71 -12.67 -30.46
N THR A 115 13.93 -12.27 -29.21
CA THR A 115 13.81 -10.87 -28.78
C THR A 115 14.86 -10.00 -29.45
N ARG A 116 16.14 -10.39 -29.40
CA ARG A 116 17.26 -9.68 -30.08
C ARG A 116 17.03 -9.55 -31.57
N LYS A 117 16.57 -10.61 -32.25
CA LYS A 117 16.20 -10.57 -33.68
C LYS A 117 15.08 -9.57 -33.96
N THR A 118 14.08 -9.49 -33.08
CA THR A 118 13.00 -8.52 -33.22
C THR A 118 13.52 -7.09 -33.02
N LEU A 119 14.33 -6.87 -31.99
CA LEU A 119 14.89 -5.56 -31.67
C LEU A 119 15.81 -5.01 -32.78
N SER A 120 16.61 -5.87 -33.44
CA SER A 120 17.53 -5.43 -34.49
C SER A 120 16.84 -4.87 -35.74
N THR A 121 15.60 -5.30 -36.00
CA THR A 121 14.78 -4.78 -37.12
C THR A 121 14.24 -3.37 -36.88
N LEU A 122 14.25 -2.89 -35.63
CA LEU A 122 13.72 -1.59 -35.26
C LEU A 122 14.69 -0.46 -35.63
N SER A 123 14.13 0.72 -35.86
CA SER A 123 14.91 1.95 -36.00
C SER A 123 15.44 2.43 -34.64
N LEU A 124 16.52 3.22 -34.66
CA LEU A 124 17.10 3.80 -33.44
C LEU A 124 16.06 4.55 -32.61
N ARG A 125 15.22 5.37 -33.26
CA ARG A 125 14.15 6.12 -32.59
C ARG A 125 13.11 5.22 -31.92
N GLN A 126 12.75 4.09 -32.56
CA GLN A 126 11.84 3.12 -31.96
C GLN A 126 12.45 2.42 -30.76
N LEU A 127 13.75 2.09 -30.82
CA LEU A 127 14.48 1.48 -29.71
C LEU A 127 14.58 2.46 -28.53
N GLU A 128 14.95 3.71 -28.77
CA GLU A 128 15.02 4.76 -27.74
C GLU A 128 13.67 5.02 -27.09
N SER A 129 12.58 5.08 -27.88
CA SER A 129 11.23 5.20 -27.34
C SER A 129 10.84 4.01 -26.45
N ARG A 130 11.24 2.79 -26.81
CA ARG A 130 11.00 1.60 -25.97
C ARG A 130 11.83 1.63 -24.69
N VAL A 131 13.07 2.13 -24.74
CA VAL A 131 13.88 2.34 -23.53
C VAL A 131 13.17 3.28 -22.55
N THR A 132 12.66 4.41 -23.02
CA THR A 132 11.89 5.35 -22.16
C THR A 132 10.65 4.68 -21.57
N GLN A 133 9.86 3.97 -22.39
CA GLN A 133 8.67 3.26 -21.89
C GLN A 133 9.02 2.22 -20.83
N THR A 134 10.05 1.40 -21.06
CA THR A 134 10.48 0.39 -20.09
C THR A 134 10.99 1.00 -18.79
N LEU A 135 11.61 2.19 -18.84
CA LEU A 135 12.00 2.93 -17.62
C LEU A 135 10.78 3.46 -16.86
N ASP A 136 9.78 3.98 -17.56
CA ASP A 136 8.53 4.47 -16.94
C ASP A 136 7.75 3.31 -16.30
N ASP A 137 7.67 2.17 -17.00
CA ASP A 137 7.04 0.95 -16.49
C ASP A 137 7.78 0.42 -15.24
N LEU A 138 9.11 0.48 -15.25
CA LEU A 138 9.94 0.07 -14.10
C LEU A 138 9.70 0.97 -12.89
N GLN A 139 9.59 2.29 -13.12
CA GLN A 139 9.27 3.24 -12.06
C GLN A 139 7.88 3.00 -11.46
N ASN A 140 6.89 2.70 -12.29
CA ASN A 140 5.55 2.35 -11.83
C ASN A 140 5.56 1.06 -11.01
N ALA A 141 6.25 0.01 -11.48
CA ALA A 141 6.40 -1.23 -10.74
C ALA A 141 7.07 -1.01 -9.37
N GLN A 142 8.07 -0.14 -9.27
CA GLN A 142 8.69 0.20 -7.99
C GLN A 142 7.75 0.93 -7.03
N ASN A 143 6.93 1.86 -7.53
CA ASN A 143 5.91 2.56 -6.74
C ASN A 143 4.84 1.59 -6.21
N ASP A 144 4.41 0.63 -7.05
CA ASP A 144 3.45 -0.40 -6.66
C ASP A 144 4.04 -1.31 -5.59
N LEU A 145 5.28 -1.76 -5.76
CA LEU A 145 5.98 -2.61 -4.80
C LEU A 145 6.04 -1.96 -3.41
N ALA A 146 6.42 -0.68 -3.37
CA ALA A 146 6.45 0.12 -2.16
C ALA A 146 5.08 0.22 -1.48
N THR A 147 4.05 0.54 -2.27
CA THR A 147 2.67 0.64 -1.81
C THR A 147 2.20 -0.68 -1.20
N TYR A 148 2.43 -1.81 -1.86
CA TYR A 148 2.06 -3.13 -1.36
C TYR A 148 2.85 -3.51 -0.11
N ASN A 149 4.15 -3.21 -0.04
CA ASN A 149 4.96 -3.46 1.15
C ASN A 149 4.45 -2.67 2.37
N SER A 150 4.15 -1.38 2.20
CA SER A 150 3.60 -0.53 3.25
C SER A 150 2.24 -1.05 3.75
N GLN A 151 1.35 -1.40 2.83
CA GLN A 151 0.05 -1.99 3.16
C GLN A 151 0.19 -3.35 3.86
N LEU A 152 1.10 -4.21 3.42
CA LEU A 152 1.39 -5.49 4.07
C LEU A 152 1.85 -5.31 5.51
N VAL A 153 2.77 -4.39 5.78
CA VAL A 153 3.23 -4.09 7.15
C VAL A 153 2.08 -3.58 8.02
N SER A 154 1.22 -2.73 7.46
CA SER A 154 0.01 -2.28 8.16
C SER A 154 -0.93 -3.43 8.48
N LEU A 155 -1.21 -4.33 7.53
CA LEU A 155 -2.07 -5.50 7.76
C LEU A 155 -1.47 -6.50 8.77
N GLN A 156 -0.14 -6.70 8.75
CA GLN A 156 0.56 -7.60 9.68
C GLN A 156 0.50 -7.10 11.13
N THR A 157 0.57 -5.78 11.33
CA THR A 157 0.48 -5.14 12.65
C THR A 157 -0.96 -4.87 13.09
N GLN A 158 -1.93 -5.07 12.20
CA GLN A 158 -3.33 -4.73 12.45
C GLN A 158 -3.99 -5.58 13.56
N PRO A 159 -3.77 -6.90 13.70
CA PRO A 159 -4.39 -7.69 14.76
C PRO A 159 -4.11 -7.15 16.16
N GLU A 160 -2.87 -6.76 16.43
CA GLU A 160 -2.45 -6.17 17.69
C GLU A 160 -3.12 -4.81 17.94
N ARG A 161 -3.12 -3.93 16.92
CA ARG A 161 -3.76 -2.61 16.98
C ARG A 161 -5.27 -2.72 17.23
N VAL A 162 -5.92 -3.67 16.54
CA VAL A 162 -7.35 -3.96 16.73
C VAL A 162 -7.61 -4.44 18.15
N GLN A 163 -6.80 -5.37 18.67
CA GLN A 163 -6.98 -5.89 20.03
C GLN A 163 -6.92 -4.77 21.07
N ASN A 164 -5.93 -3.88 20.97
CA ASN A 164 -5.78 -2.72 21.85
C ASN A 164 -6.96 -1.74 21.71
N ALA A 165 -7.37 -1.44 20.47
CA ALA A 165 -8.51 -0.56 20.20
C ALA A 165 -9.83 -1.13 20.74
N MET A 166 -10.08 -2.43 20.55
CA MET A 166 -11.27 -3.11 21.06
C MET A 166 -11.30 -3.16 22.59
N PHE A 167 -10.15 -3.37 23.23
CA PHE A 167 -10.03 -3.33 24.69
C PHE A 167 -10.40 -1.94 25.24
N ASN A 168 -9.82 -0.88 24.68
CA ASN A 168 -10.11 0.50 25.08
C ASN A 168 -11.57 0.88 24.83
N ALA A 169 -12.13 0.52 23.66
CA ALA A 169 -13.52 0.78 23.34
C ALA A 169 -14.48 0.04 24.29
N SER A 170 -14.15 -1.20 24.68
CA SER A 170 -14.93 -1.97 25.66
C SER A 170 -14.96 -1.31 27.04
N GLN A 171 -13.80 -0.81 27.52
CA GLN A 171 -13.73 -0.08 28.79
C GLN A 171 -14.57 1.22 28.76
N GLN A 172 -14.45 1.99 27.68
CA GLN A 172 -15.24 3.22 27.50
C GLN A 172 -16.74 2.94 27.41
N LEU A 173 -17.14 1.88 26.71
CA LEU A 173 -18.54 1.44 26.67
C LEU A 173 -19.08 1.08 28.05
N GLN A 174 -18.29 0.42 28.89
CA GLN A 174 -18.69 0.10 30.26
C GLN A 174 -18.86 1.38 31.10
N GLN A 175 -17.94 2.35 30.99
CA GLN A 175 -18.06 3.64 31.67
C GLN A 175 -19.31 4.41 31.23
N ILE A 176 -19.59 4.46 29.93
CA ILE A 176 -20.78 5.11 29.38
C ILE A 176 -22.05 4.41 29.88
N ARG A 177 -22.09 3.07 29.90
CA ARG A 177 -23.22 2.33 30.45
C ARG A 177 -23.44 2.61 31.93
N ASN A 178 -22.38 2.64 32.74
CA ASN A 178 -22.48 2.92 34.17
C ASN A 178 -23.03 4.33 34.44
N ARG A 179 -22.61 5.31 33.64
CA ARG A 179 -23.14 6.70 33.69
C ARG A 179 -24.61 6.75 33.28
N LEU A 180 -24.96 6.14 32.14
CA LEU A 180 -26.36 6.10 31.66
C LEU A 180 -27.30 5.39 32.64
N ASN A 181 -26.82 4.35 33.32
CA ASN A 181 -27.61 3.60 34.30
C ASN A 181 -27.67 4.26 35.70
N GLY A 182 -27.01 5.41 35.90
CA GLY A 182 -26.98 6.09 37.20
C GLY A 182 -26.37 5.26 38.33
N THR A 183 -25.53 4.27 38.01
CA THR A 183 -24.97 3.32 39.00
C THR A 183 -23.68 3.86 39.65
N SER A 184 -23.27 5.07 39.29
CA SER A 184 -22.11 5.78 39.85
C SER A 184 -22.52 6.49 41.14
N VAL A 185 -21.81 6.22 42.25
CA VAL A 185 -22.13 6.78 43.56
C VAL A 185 -21.77 8.26 43.57
N GLY A 186 -22.78 9.15 43.63
CA GLY A 186 -22.61 10.60 43.75
C GLY A 186 -22.78 11.42 42.48
N ASP A 187 -23.22 10.83 41.35
CA ASP A 187 -23.50 11.59 40.13
C ASP A 187 -24.86 12.35 40.21
N GLU A 188 -24.87 13.61 39.79
CA GLU A 188 -26.08 14.40 39.55
C GLU A 188 -26.97 13.74 38.47
N THR A 189 -28.27 13.99 38.52
CA THR A 189 -29.20 13.56 37.46
C THR A 189 -28.74 14.09 36.11
N LEU A 190 -28.38 13.18 35.18
CA LEU A 190 -27.93 13.54 33.84
C LEU A 190 -28.96 14.41 33.12
N ARG A 191 -28.50 15.50 32.50
CA ARG A 191 -29.36 16.32 31.64
C ARG A 191 -29.81 15.51 30.42
N PRO A 192 -31.02 15.74 29.87
CA PRO A 192 -31.48 15.05 28.67
C PRO A 192 -30.49 15.13 27.49
N THR A 193 -29.87 16.29 27.27
CA THR A 193 -28.86 16.47 26.20
C THR A 193 -27.57 15.69 26.46
N GLN A 194 -27.16 15.54 27.72
CA GLN A 194 -26.02 14.69 28.07
C GLN A 194 -26.33 13.20 27.87
N GLN A 195 -27.56 12.75 28.16
CA GLN A 195 -27.97 11.38 27.91
C GLN A 195 -27.91 11.06 26.41
N VAL A 196 -28.40 11.97 25.57
CA VAL A 196 -28.31 11.87 24.11
C VAL A 196 -26.85 11.82 23.63
N LEU A 197 -25.99 12.71 24.15
CA LEU A 197 -24.56 12.70 23.81
C LEU A 197 -23.90 11.37 24.18
N LEU A 198 -24.17 10.83 25.36
CA LEU A 198 -23.63 9.55 25.82
C LEU A 198 -24.15 8.37 24.96
N GLN A 199 -25.41 8.40 24.53
CA GLN A 199 -25.96 7.42 23.59
C GLN A 199 -25.29 7.52 22.20
N ALA A 200 -25.05 8.73 21.69
CA ALA A 200 -24.30 8.95 20.46
C ALA A 200 -22.86 8.43 20.56
N GLN A 201 -22.17 8.69 21.68
CA GLN A 201 -20.82 8.17 21.93
C GLN A 201 -20.81 6.64 22.01
N GLN A 202 -21.82 6.03 22.65
CA GLN A 202 -21.98 4.58 22.66
C GLN A 202 -22.13 4.01 21.24
N ALA A 203 -22.95 4.64 20.40
CA ALA A 203 -23.15 4.24 19.02
C ALA A 203 -21.87 4.38 18.17
N LEU A 204 -21.09 5.45 18.39
CA LEU A 204 -19.78 5.64 17.78
C LEU A 204 -18.81 4.50 18.12
N LEU A 205 -18.70 4.15 19.40
CA LEU A 205 -17.83 3.06 19.84
C LEU A 205 -18.28 1.70 19.28
N ASN A 206 -19.59 1.45 19.22
CA ASN A 206 -20.11 0.23 18.59
C ASN A 206 -19.80 0.18 17.08
N ALA A 207 -19.93 1.31 16.36
CA ALA A 207 -19.57 1.40 14.95
C ALA A 207 -18.06 1.16 14.74
N GLN A 208 -17.21 1.70 15.61
CA GLN A 208 -15.76 1.43 15.60
C GLN A 208 -15.46 -0.05 15.83
N ILE A 209 -16.06 -0.68 16.84
CA ILE A 209 -15.87 -2.11 17.11
C ILE A 209 -16.26 -2.96 15.90
N GLU A 210 -17.39 -2.65 15.27
CA GLU A 210 -17.84 -3.34 14.06
C GLU A 210 -16.83 -3.17 12.90
N GLN A 211 -16.35 -1.95 12.66
CA GLN A 211 -15.31 -1.68 11.66
C GLN A 211 -14.06 -2.53 11.94
N GLN A 212 -13.58 -2.53 13.19
CA GLN A 212 -12.39 -3.28 13.59
C GLN A 212 -12.58 -4.80 13.39
N ARG A 213 -13.75 -5.34 13.74
CA ARG A 213 -14.08 -6.76 13.49
C ARG A 213 -14.06 -7.09 12.00
N LYS A 214 -14.71 -6.27 11.17
CA LYS A 214 -14.68 -6.45 9.71
C LYS A 214 -13.29 -6.36 9.13
N SER A 215 -12.42 -5.53 9.72
CA SER A 215 -11.02 -5.45 9.31
C SER A 215 -10.23 -6.72 9.63
N LEU A 216 -10.51 -7.38 10.76
CA LEU A 216 -9.91 -8.67 11.10
C LEU A 216 -10.42 -9.79 10.19
N GLU A 217 -11.73 -9.85 9.92
CA GLU A 217 -12.33 -10.84 9.03
C GLU A 217 -11.69 -10.80 7.62
N GLY A 218 -11.43 -9.60 7.10
CA GLY A 218 -10.81 -9.40 5.80
C GLY A 218 -9.28 -9.46 5.79
N ASN A 219 -8.63 -9.51 6.95
CA ASN A 219 -7.18 -9.30 7.05
C ASN A 219 -6.39 -10.35 6.26
N THR A 220 -6.69 -11.63 6.45
CA THR A 220 -5.96 -12.74 5.79
C THR A 220 -6.07 -12.67 4.28
N ILE A 221 -7.28 -12.51 3.72
CA ILE A 221 -7.45 -12.46 2.26
C ILE A 221 -6.79 -11.22 1.64
N LEU A 222 -6.79 -10.08 2.34
CA LEU A 222 -6.08 -8.90 1.91
C LEU A 222 -4.55 -9.10 1.95
N GLN A 223 -4.02 -9.75 2.99
CA GLN A 223 -2.60 -10.12 3.07
C GLN A 223 -2.20 -11.04 1.92
N ASP A 224 -2.95 -12.13 1.69
CA ASP A 224 -2.66 -13.09 0.61
C ASP A 224 -2.69 -12.40 -0.77
N THR A 225 -3.67 -11.52 -0.98
CA THR A 225 -3.80 -10.73 -2.21
C THR A 225 -2.58 -9.83 -2.41
N LEU A 226 -2.22 -9.03 -1.41
CA LEU A 226 -1.08 -8.12 -1.49
C LEU A 226 0.25 -8.87 -1.61
N GLN A 227 0.39 -10.01 -0.95
CA GLN A 227 1.56 -10.88 -1.07
C GLN A 227 1.73 -11.32 -2.54
N LYS A 228 0.66 -11.79 -3.19
CA LYS A 228 0.71 -12.18 -4.60
C LYS A 228 0.89 -11.02 -5.56
N GLN A 229 0.30 -9.85 -5.28
CA GLN A 229 0.56 -8.65 -6.06
C GLN A 229 2.02 -8.20 -5.96
N ARG A 230 2.63 -8.25 -4.77
CA ARG A 230 4.05 -8.00 -4.56
C ARG A 230 4.92 -9.01 -5.30
N ASP A 231 4.61 -10.31 -5.21
CA ASP A 231 5.35 -11.37 -5.91
C ASP A 231 5.29 -11.14 -7.44
N TYR A 232 4.11 -10.83 -7.99
CA TYR A 232 3.92 -10.45 -9.38
C TYR A 232 4.75 -9.23 -9.80
N VAL A 233 4.63 -8.12 -9.07
CA VAL A 233 5.34 -6.87 -9.39
C VAL A 233 6.86 -7.06 -9.29
N THR A 234 7.33 -7.89 -8.36
CA THR A 234 8.75 -8.25 -8.26
C THR A 234 9.22 -8.99 -9.51
N ALA A 235 8.48 -10.01 -9.95
CA ALA A 235 8.80 -10.76 -11.17
C ALA A 235 8.72 -9.86 -12.42
N TRP A 236 7.73 -8.97 -12.47
CA TRP A 236 7.57 -7.99 -13.54
C TRP A 236 8.73 -6.99 -13.60
N SER A 237 9.18 -6.46 -12.46
CA SER A 237 10.36 -5.59 -12.37
C SER A 237 11.61 -6.29 -12.93
N ASN A 238 11.84 -7.55 -12.54
CA ASN A 238 12.96 -8.33 -13.06
C ASN A 238 12.87 -8.52 -14.59
N ARG A 239 11.65 -8.74 -15.12
CA ARG A 239 11.40 -8.86 -16.56
C ARG A 239 11.70 -7.56 -17.30
N LEU A 240 11.27 -6.43 -16.76
CA LEU A 240 11.54 -5.09 -17.32
C LEU A 240 13.03 -4.77 -17.30
N GLU A 241 13.73 -5.10 -16.22
CA GLU A 241 15.18 -4.91 -16.11
C GLU A 241 15.94 -5.71 -17.16
N HIS A 242 15.56 -6.98 -17.37
CA HIS A 242 16.13 -7.81 -18.44
C HIS A 242 15.83 -7.25 -19.83
N GLN A 243 14.58 -6.82 -20.07
CA GLN A 243 14.19 -6.20 -21.33
C GLN A 243 14.98 -4.90 -21.60
N LEU A 244 15.23 -4.10 -20.56
CA LEU A 244 16.04 -2.89 -20.63
C LEU A 244 17.48 -3.20 -21.04
N GLN A 245 18.08 -4.29 -20.53
CA GLN A 245 19.42 -4.73 -20.95
C GLN A 245 19.46 -5.07 -22.44
N LEU A 246 18.51 -5.88 -22.93
CA LEU A 246 18.42 -6.24 -24.35
C LEU A 246 18.16 -5.02 -25.25
N LEU A 247 17.34 -4.06 -24.79
CA LEU A 247 17.10 -2.81 -25.50
C LEU A 247 18.37 -1.96 -25.57
N GLN A 248 19.14 -1.87 -24.48
CA GLN A 248 20.42 -1.16 -24.46
C GLN A 248 21.43 -1.80 -25.42
N GLU A 249 21.55 -3.13 -25.44
CA GLU A 249 22.37 -3.85 -26.41
C GLU A 249 22.00 -3.47 -27.85
N ALA A 250 20.69 -3.48 -28.16
CA ALA A 250 20.19 -3.14 -29.49
C ALA A 250 20.43 -1.66 -29.87
N VAL A 251 20.20 -0.73 -28.94
CA VAL A 251 20.47 0.71 -29.16
C VAL A 251 21.96 0.94 -29.43
N ASN A 252 22.82 0.34 -28.61
CA ASN A 252 24.27 0.49 -28.72
C ASN A 252 24.78 -0.06 -30.06
N SER A 253 24.35 -1.27 -30.42
CA SER A 253 24.66 -1.89 -31.71
C SER A 253 24.17 -1.02 -32.87
N LYS A 254 22.92 -0.52 -32.82
CA LYS A 254 22.36 0.30 -33.91
C LYS A 254 23.13 1.62 -34.09
N ARG A 255 23.49 2.29 -32.99
CA ARG A 255 24.30 3.51 -33.03
C ARG A 255 25.67 3.25 -33.62
N LEU A 256 26.33 2.18 -33.18
CA LEU A 256 27.65 1.80 -33.71
C LEU A 256 27.57 1.50 -35.21
N THR A 257 26.62 0.67 -35.66
CA THR A 257 26.45 0.35 -37.09
C THR A 257 26.12 1.58 -37.94
N LEU A 258 25.30 2.51 -37.44
CA LEU A 258 25.02 3.76 -38.16
C LEU A 258 26.28 4.63 -38.28
N THR A 259 27.07 4.72 -37.21
CA THR A 259 28.34 5.45 -37.22
C THR A 259 29.37 4.80 -38.15
N GLU A 260 29.54 3.48 -38.08
CA GLU A 260 30.44 2.71 -38.95
C GLU A 260 30.04 2.85 -40.42
N LYS A 261 28.75 2.79 -40.74
CA LYS A 261 28.25 2.98 -42.10
C LYS A 261 28.56 4.39 -42.60
N THR A 262 28.34 5.41 -41.77
CA THR A 262 28.65 6.82 -42.10
C THR A 262 30.16 7.00 -42.34
N ALA A 263 31.00 6.36 -41.51
CA ALA A 263 32.45 6.35 -41.68
C ALA A 263 32.87 5.65 -42.99
N GLN A 264 32.27 4.51 -43.32
CA GLN A 264 32.56 3.80 -44.58
C GLN A 264 32.16 4.60 -45.80
N GLU A 265 30.97 5.21 -45.80
CA GLU A 265 30.50 6.11 -46.86
C GLU A 265 31.42 7.33 -47.02
N ALA A 266 32.03 7.83 -45.93
CA ALA A 266 32.98 8.94 -45.98
C ALA A 266 34.37 8.56 -46.53
N VAL A 267 34.78 7.29 -46.38
CA VAL A 267 36.08 6.75 -46.84
C VAL A 267 36.02 6.23 -48.29
N THR A 268 34.83 5.91 -48.81
CA THR A 268 34.64 5.35 -50.16
C THR A 268 34.00 6.36 -51.12
N PRO A 269 34.76 7.30 -51.72
CA PRO A 269 34.27 8.05 -52.87
C PRO A 269 34.29 7.13 -54.09
N ASP A 270 33.11 6.62 -54.45
CA ASP A 270 32.86 5.57 -55.45
C ASP A 270 33.41 5.85 -56.87
N GLU A 271 34.01 7.02 -57.15
CA GLU A 271 34.32 7.43 -58.54
C GLU A 271 35.72 7.99 -58.85
N THR A 272 36.67 8.10 -57.91
CA THR A 272 37.86 8.93 -58.20
C THR A 272 39.23 8.38 -57.78
N ALA A 273 39.61 7.22 -58.33
CA ALA A 273 40.99 6.71 -58.27
C ALA A 273 42.04 7.71 -58.81
N ARG A 274 41.64 8.63 -59.72
CA ARG A 274 42.49 9.71 -60.23
C ARG A 274 42.67 10.88 -59.26
N ILE A 275 41.69 11.16 -58.40
CA ILE A 275 41.73 12.26 -57.43
C ILE A 275 42.56 11.84 -56.20
N GLN A 276 42.54 10.55 -55.85
CA GLN A 276 43.37 9.96 -54.79
C GLN A 276 44.90 10.03 -55.05
N ALA A 277 45.34 10.27 -56.29
CA ALA A 277 46.76 10.48 -56.60
C ALA A 277 47.27 11.88 -56.17
N ASN A 278 46.36 12.83 -55.93
CA ASN A 278 46.71 14.17 -55.49
C ASN A 278 47.12 14.15 -54.00
N PRO A 279 48.31 14.66 -53.63
CA PRO A 279 48.78 14.67 -52.24
C PRO A 279 47.83 15.39 -51.27
N LEU A 280 47.14 16.45 -51.71
CA LEU A 280 46.12 17.13 -50.89
C LEU A 280 44.93 16.22 -50.60
N VAL A 281 44.47 15.46 -51.59
CA VAL A 281 43.36 14.52 -51.42
C VAL A 281 43.74 13.36 -50.50
N LYS A 282 44.98 12.85 -50.60
CA LYS A 282 45.48 11.85 -49.66
C LYS A 282 45.49 12.35 -48.22
N GLN A 283 45.93 13.60 -48.01
CA GLN A 283 45.91 14.23 -46.69
C GLN A 283 44.48 14.38 -46.16
N GLU A 284 43.54 14.86 -46.98
CA GLU A 284 42.14 14.99 -46.59
C GLU A 284 41.46 13.63 -46.31
N LEU A 285 41.81 12.58 -47.06
CA LEU A 285 41.33 11.22 -46.80
C LEU A 285 41.89 10.64 -45.49
N ASP A 286 43.17 10.90 -45.17
CA ASP A 286 43.76 10.50 -43.90
C ASP A 286 43.11 11.24 -42.71
N ILE A 287 42.86 12.54 -42.86
CA ILE A 287 42.09 13.33 -41.89
C ILE A 287 40.68 12.75 -41.72
N ASN A 288 40.00 12.41 -42.83
CA ASN A 288 38.66 11.83 -42.78
C ASN A 288 38.66 10.45 -42.10
N HIS A 289 39.69 9.62 -42.34
CA HIS A 289 39.85 8.35 -41.64
C HIS A 289 40.03 8.55 -40.13
N GLN A 290 40.92 9.46 -39.72
CA GLN A 290 41.12 9.80 -38.31
C GLN A 290 39.85 10.37 -37.66
N LEU A 291 39.07 11.20 -38.37
CA LEU A 291 37.80 11.72 -37.89
C LEU A 291 36.75 10.61 -37.75
N SER A 292 36.72 9.68 -38.70
CA SER A 292 35.83 8.51 -38.68
C SER A 292 36.14 7.59 -37.50
N GLU A 293 37.41 7.27 -37.25
CA GLU A 293 37.84 6.50 -36.07
C GLU A 293 37.46 7.21 -34.77
N LYS A 294 37.69 8.54 -34.69
CA LYS A 294 37.28 9.34 -33.53
C LYS A 294 35.77 9.34 -33.33
N LEU A 295 34.97 9.36 -34.40
CA LEU A 295 33.52 9.32 -34.32
C LEU A 295 33.01 7.97 -33.80
N ILE A 296 33.61 6.86 -34.25
CA ILE A 296 33.32 5.51 -33.73
C ILE A 296 33.66 5.44 -32.25
N GLN A 297 34.86 5.84 -31.84
CA GLN A 297 35.27 5.87 -30.43
C GLN A 297 34.36 6.78 -29.58
N ALA A 298 33.98 7.94 -30.09
CA ALA A 298 33.05 8.85 -29.42
C ALA A 298 31.66 8.21 -29.26
N THR A 299 31.20 7.42 -30.25
CA THR A 299 29.93 6.68 -30.20
C THR A 299 29.99 5.58 -29.13
N GLU A 300 31.08 4.81 -29.07
CA GLU A 300 31.27 3.77 -28.06
C GLU A 300 31.31 4.36 -26.64
N ASN A 301 32.07 5.44 -26.44
CA ASN A 301 32.13 6.15 -25.16
C ASN A 301 30.76 6.73 -24.79
N GLY A 302 30.03 7.31 -25.75
CA GLY A 302 28.67 7.80 -25.55
C GLY A 302 27.70 6.70 -25.12
N ASN A 303 27.78 5.53 -25.74
CA ASN A 303 26.98 4.36 -25.38
C ASN A 303 27.27 3.90 -23.94
N GLN A 304 28.54 3.83 -23.53
CA GLN A 304 28.92 3.50 -22.16
C GLN A 304 28.38 4.52 -21.14
N LEU A 305 28.44 5.82 -21.47
CA LEU A 305 27.91 6.87 -20.61
C LEU A 305 26.39 6.78 -20.44
N VAL A 306 25.64 6.53 -21.52
CA VAL A 306 24.19 6.33 -21.45
C VAL A 306 23.85 5.12 -20.59
N GLN A 307 24.57 4.00 -20.76
CA GLN A 307 24.36 2.81 -19.94
C GLN A 307 24.58 3.09 -18.44
N ARG A 308 25.68 3.77 -18.09
CA ARG A 308 25.96 4.18 -16.70
C ARG A 308 24.91 5.15 -16.17
N ASN A 309 24.47 6.12 -16.98
CA ASN A 309 23.44 7.07 -16.58
C ASN A 309 22.13 6.36 -16.22
N ILE A 310 21.69 5.40 -17.04
CA ILE A 310 20.48 4.60 -16.76
C ILE A 310 20.66 3.78 -15.47
N GLN A 311 21.81 3.16 -15.26
CA GLN A 311 22.11 2.43 -14.02
C GLN A 311 22.02 3.34 -12.78
N VAL A 312 22.67 4.51 -12.83
CA VAL A 312 22.66 5.48 -11.72
C VAL A 312 21.24 5.98 -11.46
N LYS A 313 20.45 6.28 -12.50
CA LYS A 313 19.05 6.70 -12.37
C LYS A 313 18.23 5.62 -11.65
N ASN A 314 18.31 4.37 -12.11
CA ASN A 314 17.60 3.25 -11.48
C ASN A 314 18.01 3.03 -10.01
N TRP A 315 19.29 3.19 -9.68
CA TRP A 315 19.77 3.11 -8.30
C TRP A 315 19.23 4.25 -7.42
N LEU A 316 19.23 5.47 -7.93
CA LEU A 316 18.70 6.64 -7.23
C LEU A 316 17.19 6.49 -6.97
N ASP A 317 16.43 6.07 -7.97
CA ASP A 317 14.98 5.88 -7.85
C ASP A 317 14.64 4.82 -6.79
N ARG A 318 15.36 3.69 -6.79
CA ARG A 318 15.25 2.66 -5.74
C ARG A 318 15.61 3.18 -4.35
N ALA A 319 16.67 3.98 -4.22
CA ALA A 319 17.09 4.54 -2.94
C ALA A 319 16.05 5.53 -2.38
N LEU A 320 15.56 6.45 -3.22
CA LEU A 320 14.51 7.41 -2.84
C LEU A 320 13.21 6.70 -2.47
N GLN A 321 12.90 5.59 -3.12
CA GLN A 321 11.74 4.79 -2.77
C GLN A 321 11.93 4.07 -1.43
N SER A 322 13.07 3.41 -1.23
CA SER A 322 13.39 2.76 0.05
C SER A 322 13.35 3.72 1.23
N GLU A 323 13.79 4.97 1.05
CA GLU A 323 13.71 6.00 2.09
C GLU A 323 12.25 6.32 2.46
N ARG A 324 11.38 6.49 1.46
CA ARG A 324 9.94 6.74 1.67
C ARG A 324 9.28 5.56 2.38
N ASP A 325 9.59 4.34 1.95
CA ASP A 325 9.05 3.11 2.54
C ASP A 325 9.46 2.98 4.01
N ILE A 326 10.74 3.21 4.33
CA ILE A 326 11.24 3.17 5.71
C ILE A 326 10.53 4.22 6.57
N LYS A 327 10.33 5.44 6.06
CA LYS A 327 9.62 6.50 6.78
C LYS A 327 8.17 6.10 7.09
N GLU A 328 7.47 5.51 6.13
CA GLU A 328 6.08 5.09 6.30
C GLU A 328 5.97 3.89 7.24
N GLN A 329 6.85 2.89 7.09
CA GLN A 329 6.92 1.75 7.99
C GLN A 329 7.21 2.19 9.43
N ILE A 330 8.16 3.10 9.65
CA ILE A 330 8.43 3.68 10.97
C ILE A 330 7.17 4.37 11.52
N SER A 331 6.43 5.12 10.69
CA SER A 331 5.19 5.77 11.12
C SER A 331 4.13 4.77 11.57
N VAL A 332 3.94 3.69 10.82
CA VAL A 332 3.01 2.60 11.14
C VAL A 332 3.43 1.84 12.41
N LEU A 333 4.74 1.63 12.57
CA LEU A 333 5.33 0.86 13.64
C LEU A 333 5.49 1.63 14.96
N ARG A 334 5.61 2.97 14.94
CA ARG A 334 5.76 3.81 16.15
C ARG A 334 4.62 3.66 17.17
N GLY A 335 3.49 3.07 16.79
CA GLY A 335 2.37 2.76 17.68
C GLY A 335 2.12 1.28 17.97
N SER A 336 3.00 0.36 17.56
CA SER A 336 2.83 -1.09 17.71
C SER A 336 3.96 -1.73 18.53
N LEU A 337 3.64 -2.70 19.38
CA LEU A 337 4.60 -3.50 20.16
C LEU A 337 5.50 -4.35 19.24
N LEU A 338 5.12 -4.60 17.99
CA LEU A 338 6.00 -5.22 16.99
C LEU A 338 7.26 -4.39 16.72
N LEU A 339 7.23 -3.06 16.78
CA LEU A 339 8.45 -2.25 16.66
C LEU A 339 9.38 -2.51 17.84
N SER A 340 8.83 -2.54 19.05
CA SER A 340 9.57 -2.91 20.26
C SER A 340 10.19 -4.28 20.08
N ARG A 341 9.44 -5.28 19.56
CA ARG A 341 9.94 -6.64 19.35
C ARG A 341 11.01 -6.71 18.26
N ILE A 342 10.81 -6.07 17.10
CA ILE A 342 11.77 -6.04 15.99
C ILE A 342 13.05 -5.30 16.40
N LEU A 343 12.94 -4.16 17.10
CA LEU A 343 14.09 -3.44 17.64
C LEU A 343 14.82 -4.27 18.70
N TYR A 344 14.08 -4.96 19.58
CA TYR A 344 14.69 -5.84 20.58
C TYR A 344 15.40 -7.02 19.90
N GLN A 345 14.83 -7.55 18.82
CA GLN A 345 15.37 -8.71 18.09
C GLN A 345 16.60 -8.33 17.25
N GLN A 346 16.58 -7.16 16.60
CA GLN A 346 17.76 -6.56 15.98
C GLN A 346 18.85 -6.24 17.01
N GLN A 347 18.48 -5.77 18.20
CA GLN A 347 19.43 -5.53 19.29
C GLN A 347 20.03 -6.84 19.82
N THR A 348 19.24 -7.92 19.93
CA THR A 348 19.77 -9.24 20.32
C THR A 348 20.71 -9.82 19.27
N ASP A 349 20.38 -9.69 17.98
CA ASP A 349 21.25 -10.20 16.89
C ASP A 349 22.60 -9.46 16.84
N ILE A 350 22.61 -8.16 17.14
CA ILE A 350 23.84 -7.36 17.26
C ILE A 350 24.65 -7.76 18.51
N THR A 351 24.00 -8.15 19.61
CA THR A 351 24.70 -8.58 20.84
C THR A 351 25.17 -10.03 20.85
N VAL A 352 24.63 -10.89 19.98
CA VAL A 352 25.03 -12.31 19.86
C VAL A 352 26.10 -12.50 18.77
N GLY A 353 26.24 -11.56 17.85
CA GLY A 353 27.30 -11.52 16.83
C GLY A 353 28.56 -10.72 17.20
N GLY A 354 28.72 -10.34 18.47
CA GLY A 354 29.87 -9.59 19.01
C GLY A 354 30.87 -10.46 19.76
#